data_AF-A0A3G2G4A3-F1
#
_entry.id   AF-A0A3G2G4A3-F1
#
_cell.length_a   1.000
_cell.length_b   1.000
_cell.length_c   1.000
_cell.angle_alpha   90.00
_cell.angle_beta   90.00
_cell.angle_gamma   90.00
#
_symmetry.space_group_name_H-M   'P 1'
#
loop_
_entity.id
_entity.type
_entity.pdbx_description
1 polymer ?
#
loop_
_entity_poly.entity_id
_entity_poly.type
_entity_poly.pdbx_seq_one_letter_code
_entity_poly.pdbx_strand_id
1 'polypeptide(L)'
;MSSILTGIFERHSDYKRLENEVETSGFENSDYIVYLLEDHPHSQYMASVQIRDNEQLTTAQNIFHQNSVVKTYLFENMSIEQASYSNIKKYIDARCRAEIHSSPDVRIKVQHDGINSEVKS
;
A
#
# COMPACT_ATOMS: atom_id res chain seq x y z
N MET A 1 -2.53 18.87 -9.52
CA MET A 1 -2.60 17.45 -9.93
C MET A 1 -3.12 16.67 -8.74
N SER A 2 -4.09 15.77 -8.92
CA SER A 2 -4.61 14.96 -7.81
C SER A 2 -3.83 13.67 -7.67
N SER A 3 -3.74 13.19 -6.44
CA SER A 3 -3.18 11.88 -6.11
C SER A 3 -4.19 11.08 -5.31
N ILE A 4 -4.07 9.76 -5.31
CA ILE A 4 -4.87 8.86 -4.49
C ILE A 4 -3.97 8.19 -3.46
N LEU A 5 -4.31 8.33 -2.18
CA LEU A 5 -3.74 7.52 -1.12
C LEU A 5 -4.66 6.32 -0.87
N THR A 6 -4.16 5.11 -1.13
CA THR A 6 -4.88 3.87 -0.83
C THR A 6 -4.25 3.17 0.37
N GLY A 7 -5.07 2.78 1.34
CA GLY A 7 -4.70 1.94 2.48
C GLY A 7 -5.34 0.55 2.36
N ILE A 8 -4.58 -0.48 2.72
CA ILE A 8 -5.09 -1.83 3.00
C ILE A 8 -5.16 -1.98 4.52
N PHE A 9 -6.33 -2.29 5.06
CA PHE A 9 -6.57 -2.33 6.50
C PHE A 9 -6.68 -3.76 7.02
N GLU A 10 -6.47 -3.92 8.32
CA GLU A 10 -6.63 -5.21 8.98
C GLU A 10 -8.08 -5.71 8.96
N ARG A 11 -8.25 -7.02 9.07
CA ARG A 11 -9.54 -7.74 9.06
C ARG A 11 -10.53 -7.27 10.14
N HIS A 12 -10.03 -6.69 11.23
CA HIS A 12 -10.84 -6.31 12.40
C HIS A 12 -10.95 -4.79 12.60
N SER A 13 -10.43 -3.98 11.68
CA SER A 13 -10.58 -2.54 11.80
C SER A 13 -12.02 -2.12 11.45
N ASP A 14 -12.48 -1.05 12.11
CA ASP A 14 -13.83 -0.54 11.94
C ASP A 14 -13.85 0.47 10.78
N TYR A 15 -14.34 0.02 9.62
CA TYR A 15 -14.43 0.89 8.44
C TYR A 15 -15.38 2.07 8.65
N LYS A 16 -16.43 1.94 9.48
CA LYS A 16 -17.35 3.05 9.78
C LYS A 16 -16.66 4.11 10.61
N ARG A 17 -15.81 3.68 11.54
CA ARG A 17 -14.96 4.61 12.29
C ARG A 17 -14.02 5.36 11.34
N LEU A 18 -13.39 4.65 10.41
CA LEU A 18 -12.54 5.27 9.38
C LEU A 18 -13.31 6.33 8.57
N GLU A 19 -14.50 6.00 8.06
CA GLU A 19 -15.35 6.94 7.31
C GLU A 19 -15.63 8.21 8.11
N ASN A 20 -16.05 8.07 9.38
CA ASN A 20 -16.31 9.21 10.26
C ASN A 20 -15.05 10.06 10.49
N GLU A 21 -13.88 9.44 10.72
CA GLU A 21 -12.64 10.18 10.93
C GLU A 21 -12.18 10.90 9.66
N VAL A 22 -12.36 10.30 8.48
CA VAL A 22 -12.09 10.92 7.18
C VAL A 22 -13.01 12.13 6.97
N GLU A 23 -14.33 11.98 7.15
CA GLU A 23 -15.28 13.08 6.95
C GLU A 23 -15.09 14.22 7.97
N THR A 24 -14.85 13.90 9.25
CA THR A 24 -14.61 14.92 10.28
C THR A 24 -13.29 15.67 10.11
N SER A 25 -12.33 15.08 9.38
CA SER A 25 -11.06 15.73 9.05
C SER A 25 -11.13 16.65 7.83
N GLY A 26 -12.29 16.75 7.17
CA GLY A 26 -12.55 17.69 6.08
C GLY A 26 -12.50 17.10 4.68
N PHE A 27 -12.47 15.77 4.54
CA PHE A 27 -12.68 15.12 3.24
C PHE A 27 -14.19 14.99 2.96
N GLU A 28 -14.61 15.28 1.74
CA GLU A 28 -15.99 15.05 1.33
C GLU A 28 -16.22 13.56 1.00
N ASN A 29 -17.48 13.12 1.01
CA ASN A 29 -17.84 11.75 0.60
C ASN A 29 -17.38 11.43 -0.84
N SER A 30 -17.38 12.43 -1.72
CA SER A 30 -16.85 12.34 -3.09
C SER A 30 -15.32 12.16 -3.15
N ASP A 31 -14.61 12.46 -2.07
CA ASP A 31 -13.14 12.43 -2.01
C ASP A 31 -12.60 11.07 -1.56
N TYR A 32 -13.43 10.12 -1.14
CA TYR A 32 -12.96 8.81 -0.72
C TYR A 32 -13.85 7.66 -1.19
N ILE A 33 -13.28 6.46 -1.22
CA ILE A 33 -13.99 5.23 -1.51
C ILE A 33 -13.51 4.15 -0.53
N VAL A 34 -14.44 3.50 0.15
CA VAL A 34 -14.17 2.28 0.92
C VAL A 34 -14.61 1.07 0.11
N TYR A 35 -13.69 0.12 -0.10
CA TYR A 35 -13.96 -1.11 -0.84
C TYR A 35 -14.11 -2.26 0.15
N LEU A 36 -15.35 -2.71 0.32
CA LEU A 36 -15.71 -3.86 1.14
C LEU A 36 -15.77 -5.12 0.25
N LEU A 37 -15.16 -6.21 0.69
CA LEU A 37 -15.23 -7.51 0.03
C LEU A 37 -16.32 -8.35 0.73
N GLU A 38 -17.51 -8.37 0.14
CA GLU A 38 -18.73 -8.98 0.73
C GLU A 38 -18.62 -10.48 1.01
N ASP A 39 -17.74 -11.20 0.30
CA ASP A 39 -17.70 -12.66 0.34
C ASP A 39 -17.20 -13.25 1.67
N HIS A 40 -16.61 -12.44 2.56
CA HIS A 40 -16.16 -12.90 3.86
C HIS A 40 -16.44 -11.86 4.96
N PRO A 41 -17.24 -12.18 6.01
CA PRO A 41 -17.54 -11.27 7.12
C PRO A 41 -16.32 -10.90 8.00
N HIS A 42 -15.13 -11.36 7.60
CA HIS A 42 -13.83 -11.09 8.20
C HIS A 42 -12.78 -10.79 7.11
N SER A 43 -13.16 -10.18 5.99
CA SER A 43 -12.20 -9.77 4.96
C SER A 43 -11.48 -8.48 5.37
N GLN A 44 -10.22 -8.35 4.94
CA GLN A 44 -9.56 -7.04 4.92
C GLN A 44 -10.33 -6.13 3.96
N TYR A 45 -10.40 -4.84 4.27
CA TYR A 45 -10.93 -3.84 3.36
C TYR A 45 -9.83 -2.90 2.88
N MET A 46 -10.15 -2.16 1.82
CA MET A 46 -9.30 -1.10 1.32
C MET A 46 -10.05 0.23 1.41
N ALA A 47 -9.32 1.33 1.56
CA ALA A 47 -9.87 2.65 1.38
C ALA A 47 -8.94 3.49 0.52
N SER A 48 -9.50 4.30 -0.37
CA SER A 48 -8.78 5.26 -1.18
C SER A 48 -9.29 6.66 -0.86
N VAL A 49 -8.39 7.61 -0.68
CA VAL A 49 -8.72 9.03 -0.44
C VAL A 49 -8.00 9.88 -1.49
N GLN A 50 -8.69 10.87 -2.03
CA GLN A 50 -8.14 11.87 -2.94
C GLN A 50 -7.39 12.94 -2.18
N ILE A 51 -6.16 13.18 -2.61
CA ILE A 51 -5.22 14.10 -2.01
C ILE A 51 -4.94 15.24 -2.99
N ARG A 52 -5.15 16.47 -2.53
CA ARG A 52 -4.93 17.70 -3.31
C ARG A 52 -3.69 18.48 -2.86
N ASP A 53 -3.26 18.29 -1.62
CA ASP A 53 -2.09 18.94 -1.04
C ASP A 53 -1.38 18.06 0.02
N ASN A 54 -0.25 18.52 0.53
CA ASN A 54 0.56 17.79 1.51
C ASN A 54 -0.07 17.73 2.91
N GLU A 55 -0.95 18.69 3.25
CA GLU A 55 -1.64 18.71 4.53
C GLU A 55 -2.67 17.59 4.57
N GLN A 56 -3.49 17.46 3.52
CA GLN A 56 -4.40 16.35 3.31
C GLN A 56 -3.68 15.01 3.29
N LEU A 57 -2.51 14.92 2.65
CA LEU A 57 -1.71 13.71 2.66
C LEU A 57 -1.34 13.29 4.08
N THR A 58 -0.84 14.23 4.88
CA THR A 58 -0.41 14.00 6.26
C THR A 58 -1.59 13.59 7.13
N THR A 59 -2.72 14.29 6.99
CA THR A 59 -3.96 14.00 7.72
C THR A 59 -4.49 12.61 7.38
N ALA A 60 -4.62 12.28 6.09
CA ALA A 60 -5.10 10.97 5.65
C ALA A 60 -4.17 9.83 6.11
N GLN A 61 -2.85 10.05 6.06
CA GLN A 61 -1.89 9.09 6.62
C GLN A 61 -2.11 8.89 8.11
N ASN A 62 -2.25 9.94 8.90
CA ASN A 62 -2.47 9.83 10.34
C ASN A 62 -3.74 9.05 10.67
N ILE A 63 -4.84 9.34 9.98
CA ILE A 63 -6.11 8.61 10.12
C ILE A 63 -5.91 7.14 9.77
N PHE A 64 -5.25 6.83 8.66
CA PHE A 64 -5.01 5.45 8.25
C PHE A 64 -4.19 4.68 9.30
N HIS A 65 -3.14 5.29 9.86
CA HIS A 65 -2.34 4.69 10.93
C HIS A 65 -3.16 4.44 12.20
N GLN A 66 -4.04 5.37 12.59
CA GLN A 66 -4.92 5.22 13.76
C GLN A 66 -5.96 4.10 13.58
N ASN A 67 -6.30 3.76 12.33
CA ASN A 67 -7.28 2.73 11.98
C ASN A 67 -6.64 1.39 11.59
N SER A 68 -5.40 1.11 12.02
CA SER A 68 -4.71 -0.17 11.78
C SER A 68 -4.51 -0.48 10.28
N VAL A 69 -4.03 0.51 9.53
CA VAL A 69 -3.57 0.26 8.15
C VAL A 69 -2.33 -0.64 8.16
N VAL A 70 -2.34 -1.65 7.27
CA VAL A 70 -1.24 -2.59 7.09
C VAL A 70 -0.23 -2.07 6.08
N LYS A 71 -0.72 -1.53 4.95
CA LYS A 71 0.13 -0.99 3.89
C LYS A 71 -0.59 0.16 3.18
N THR A 72 0.17 1.19 2.84
CA THR A 72 -0.32 2.35 2.11
C THR A 72 0.37 2.45 0.75
N TYR A 73 -0.34 2.98 -0.23
CA TYR A 73 0.15 3.22 -1.58
C TYR A 73 -0.30 4.60 -2.04
N LEU A 74 0.65 5.43 -2.47
CA LEU A 74 0.36 6.72 -3.09
C LEU A 74 0.41 6.57 -4.61
N PHE A 75 -0.67 6.94 -5.29
CA PHE A 75 -0.79 6.97 -6.74
C PHE A 75 -0.88 8.42 -7.20
N GLU A 76 0.18 8.90 -7.85
CA GLU A 76 0.22 10.25 -8.39
C GLU A 76 -0.54 10.33 -9.73
N ASN A 77 -1.05 11.52 -10.06
CA ASN A 77 -1.76 11.79 -11.31
C ASN A 77 -3.00 10.89 -11.52
N MET A 78 -3.72 10.59 -10.44
CA MET A 78 -4.91 9.75 -10.45
C MET A 78 -6.07 10.50 -9.80
N SER A 79 -7.26 10.42 -10.41
CA SER A 79 -8.50 10.93 -9.84
C SER A 79 -9.28 9.83 -9.11
N ILE A 80 -10.20 10.22 -8.22
CA ILE A 80 -11.05 9.28 -7.48
C ILE A 80 -11.93 8.45 -8.41
N GLU A 81 -12.37 9.03 -9.53
CA GLU A 81 -13.14 8.34 -10.58
C GLU A 81 -12.37 7.18 -11.22
N GLN A 82 -11.05 7.27 -11.30
CA GLN A 82 -10.18 6.22 -11.85
C GLN A 82 -9.82 5.16 -10.81
N ALA A 83 -10.01 5.47 -9.52
CA ALA A 83 -9.70 4.62 -8.38
C ALA A 83 -10.79 3.56 -8.14
N SER A 84 -11.17 2.81 -9.17
CA SER A 84 -12.02 1.63 -8.97
C SER A 84 -11.22 0.51 -8.27
N TYR A 85 -11.91 -0.37 -7.53
CA TYR A 85 -11.26 -1.50 -6.86
C TYR A 85 -10.36 -2.32 -7.79
N SER A 86 -10.86 -2.65 -8.99
CA SER A 86 -10.12 -3.45 -9.97
C SER A 86 -8.87 -2.74 -10.48
N ASN A 87 -8.95 -1.43 -10.72
CA ASN A 87 -7.81 -0.63 -11.16
C ASN A 87 -6.74 -0.55 -10.06
N ILE A 88 -7.13 -0.15 -8.85
CA ILE A 88 -6.22 0.00 -7.71
C ILE A 88 -5.55 -1.35 -7.40
N LYS A 89 -6.33 -2.44 -7.36
CA LYS A 89 -5.78 -3.78 -7.15
C LYS A 89 -4.76 -4.15 -8.23
N LYS A 90 -5.04 -3.89 -9.51
CA LYS A 90 -4.10 -4.14 -10.61
C LYS A 90 -2.80 -3.36 -10.46
N TYR A 91 -2.87 -2.10 -10.03
CA TYR A 91 -1.68 -1.27 -9.79
C TYR A 91 -0.87 -1.76 -8.59
N ILE A 92 -1.53 -2.15 -7.50
CA ILE A 92 -0.88 -2.75 -6.33
C ILE A 92 -0.19 -4.05 -6.74
N ASP A 93 -0.89 -4.96 -7.44
CA ASP A 93 -0.33 -6.21 -7.91
C ASP A 93 0.88 -5.99 -8.84
N ALA A 94 0.85 -4.96 -9.69
CA ALA A 94 1.97 -4.58 -10.53
C ALA A 94 3.16 -4.04 -9.72
N ARG A 95 2.92 -3.18 -8.72
CA ARG A 95 3.95 -2.67 -7.81
C ARG A 95 4.59 -3.79 -7.00
N CYS A 96 3.79 -4.68 -6.40
CA CYS A 96 4.30 -5.84 -5.67
C CYS A 96 5.17 -6.74 -6.55
N ARG A 97 4.78 -6.99 -7.80
CA ARG A 97 5.64 -7.75 -8.75
C ARG A 97 6.95 -7.02 -9.06
N ALA A 98 6.90 -5.70 -9.25
CA ALA A 98 8.10 -4.91 -9.50
C ALA A 98 9.06 -4.87 -8.28
N GLU A 99 8.51 -4.79 -7.06
CA GLU A 99 9.27 -4.87 -5.80
C GLU A 99 10.00 -6.23 -5.66
N ILE A 100 9.36 -7.33 -6.05
CA ILE A 100 9.97 -8.67 -6.03
C ILE A 100 11.09 -8.79 -7.07
N HIS A 101 10.89 -8.27 -8.28
CA HIS A 101 11.90 -8.32 -9.35
C HIS A 101 13.09 -7.37 -9.16
N SER A 102 12.96 -6.36 -8.30
CA SER A 102 14.03 -5.41 -7.96
C SER A 102 14.89 -5.84 -6.77
N SER A 103 14.62 -7.01 -6.16
CA SER A 103 15.60 -7.67 -5.30
C SER A 103 16.71 -8.24 -6.19
N PRO A 104 17.93 -7.69 -6.17
CA PRO A 104 19.01 -8.29 -6.94
C PRO A 104 19.28 -9.68 -6.37
N ASP A 105 19.52 -10.63 -7.27
CA ASP A 105 20.13 -11.92 -6.96
C ASP A 105 21.12 -11.74 -5.82
N VAL A 106 20.87 -12.41 -4.68
CA VAL A 106 21.89 -12.62 -3.68
C VAL A 106 22.94 -13.51 -4.35
N ARG A 107 23.87 -12.89 -5.07
CA ARG A 107 25.11 -13.52 -5.49
C ARG A 107 25.90 -13.72 -4.21
N ILE A 108 25.63 -14.82 -3.52
CA ILE A 108 26.56 -15.38 -2.55
C ILE A 108 27.79 -15.77 -3.38
N LYS A 109 28.71 -14.82 -3.59
CA LYS A 109 30.09 -15.17 -3.88
C LYS A 109 30.60 -15.84 -2.61
N VAL A 110 30.49 -17.17 -2.57
CA VAL A 110 31.34 -17.98 -1.71
C VAL A 110 32.77 -17.75 -2.22
N GLN A 111 33.47 -16.82 -1.60
CA GLN A 111 34.93 -16.76 -1.63
C GLN A 111 35.45 -17.53 -0.41
N HIS A 112 36.65 -18.09 -0.58
CA HIS A 112 37.37 -19.10 0.22
C HIS A 112 36.93 -20.55 -0.03
N ASP A 113 37.80 -21.51 -0.36
CA ASP A 113 39.25 -21.57 -0.19
C ASP A 113 39.87 -22.43 -1.31
N GLY A 114 40.88 -21.90 -1.99
CA GLY A 114 41.70 -22.66 -2.94
C GLY A 114 42.70 -23.48 -2.14
N ILE A 115 42.38 -24.76 -1.91
CA ILE A 115 43.35 -25.72 -1.35
C ILE A 115 44.39 -26.00 -2.45
N ASN A 116 45.43 -25.17 -2.52
CA ASN A 116 46.65 -25.54 -3.21
C ASN A 116 47.56 -26.25 -2.21
N SER A 117 47.38 -27.57 -2.06
CA SER A 117 48.33 -28.40 -1.32
C SER A 117 49.18 -29.17 -2.33
N GLU A 118 50.14 -28.46 -2.92
CA GLU A 118 51.32 -29.05 -3.53
C GLU A 118 52.52 -28.70 -2.64
N VAL A 119 53.03 -29.67 -1.89
CA VAL A 119 54.43 -29.68 -1.48
C VAL A 119 55.02 -31.01 -1.93
N LYS A 120 56.04 -30.89 -2.77
CA LYS A 120 56.83 -31.99 -3.33
C LYS A 120 58.12 -32.13 -2.52
N SER A 121 58.57 -33.38 -2.39
CA SER A 121 59.91 -33.88 -2.00
C SER A 121 60.02 -34.38 -0.57
#